data_AF-A0A1Q4BM75-F1
#
_entry.id   AF-A0A1Q4BM75-F1
#
_cell.length_a   1.000
_cell.length_b   1.000
_cell.length_c   1.000
_cell.angle_alpha   90.00
_cell.angle_beta   90.00
_cell.angle_gamma   90.00
#
_symmetry.space_group_name_H-M   'P 1'
#
loop_
_entity.id
_entity.type
_entity.pdbx_description
1 polymer ?
#
loop_
_entity_poly.entity_id
_entity_poly.type
_entity_poly.pdbx_seq_one_letter_code
_entity_poly.pdbx_strand_id
1 'polypeptide(L)'
;MQDWFRRLVGRAAVDPATLREQQNDWIKQKFKDWQVDWHDAFDGDPSLAKFERPDPLPDEIQSDHRLIFGLSRAKAETWRRCFALFPNGSEMQRRFETYLTSATPSLSESEARDLVAEIARHIDRANPNEQVNWARINVVDRNAPDARQALARADRVSILFDRNLLQPVPAKELPAVAAQLFLTEPLYASAGNYYELRDWVTAAMFDADRDKVYELVYRLWRAGWQPLVAEDGVVLAHDRRR
;
A
#
# COMPACT_ATOMS: atom_id res chain seq x y z
N MET A 1 21.37 -16.61 8.39
CA MET A 1 20.21 -15.77 8.79
C MET A 1 19.62 -16.10 10.18
N GLN A 2 20.01 -17.21 10.85
CA GLN A 2 19.46 -17.60 12.17
C GLN A 2 20.25 -17.05 13.39
N ASP A 3 21.44 -16.48 13.19
CA ASP A 3 22.40 -16.27 14.29
C ASP A 3 22.18 -14.99 15.12
N TRP A 4 21.44 -14.01 14.59
CA TRP A 4 21.13 -12.80 15.35
C TRP A 4 20.01 -13.04 16.38
N PHE A 5 19.10 -13.98 16.10
CA PHE A 5 18.00 -14.37 17.00
C PHE A 5 18.49 -15.06 18.28
N ARG A 6 19.55 -15.88 18.21
CA ARG A 6 20.11 -16.55 19.41
C ARG A 6 20.75 -15.59 20.40
N ARG A 7 21.20 -14.40 19.95
CA ARG A 7 21.77 -13.36 20.84
C ARG A 7 20.71 -12.57 21.62
N LEU A 8 19.42 -12.75 21.32
CA LEU A 8 18.31 -12.08 22.01
C LEU A 8 17.71 -12.88 23.17
N VAL A 9 17.98 -14.18 23.28
CA VAL A 9 17.35 -15.06 24.30
C VAL A 9 17.98 -14.90 25.70
N GLY A 10 18.98 -14.02 25.85
CA GLY A 10 19.65 -13.76 27.14
C GLY A 10 19.75 -12.29 27.55
N ARG A 11 19.00 -11.37 26.91
CA ARG A 11 19.06 -9.93 27.23
C ARG A 11 17.78 -9.47 27.92
N ALA A 12 17.94 -8.59 28.89
CA ALA A 12 16.87 -7.88 29.59
C ALA A 12 15.79 -7.39 28.60
N ALA A 13 14.53 -7.35 29.05
CA ALA A 13 13.44 -6.81 28.25
C ALA A 13 13.84 -5.42 27.74
N VAL A 14 14.02 -5.31 26.42
CA VAL A 14 14.33 -4.05 25.75
C VAL A 14 13.09 -3.17 25.90
N ASP A 15 13.26 -1.94 26.36
CA ASP A 15 12.13 -1.03 26.48
C ASP A 15 11.53 -0.72 25.08
N PRO A 16 10.22 -0.45 24.99
CA PRO A 16 9.56 -0.25 23.71
C PRO A 16 10.11 0.90 22.86
N ALA A 17 10.68 1.94 23.48
CA ALA A 17 11.24 3.08 22.74
C ALA A 17 12.55 2.68 22.05
N THR A 18 13.47 2.04 22.78
CA THR A 18 14.72 1.51 22.22
C THR A 18 14.45 0.50 21.09
N LEU A 19 13.46 -0.39 21.25
CA LEU A 19 13.11 -1.34 20.20
C LEU A 19 12.60 -0.63 18.92
N ARG A 20 11.80 0.45 19.06
CA ARG A 20 11.35 1.24 17.92
C ARG A 20 12.50 1.93 17.20
N GLU A 21 13.45 2.50 17.93
CA GLU A 21 14.64 3.11 17.33
C GLU A 21 15.43 2.09 16.51
N GLN A 22 15.68 0.90 17.07
CA GLN A 22 16.34 -0.19 16.36
C GLN A 22 15.58 -0.63 15.10
N GLN A 23 14.24 -0.68 15.17
CA GLN A 23 13.41 -0.98 14.00
C GLN A 23 13.49 0.10 12.94
N ASN A 24 13.46 1.38 13.33
CA ASN A 24 13.58 2.50 12.41
C ASN A 24 14.94 2.52 11.71
N ASP A 25 16.02 2.23 12.43
CA ASP A 25 17.37 2.13 11.85
C ASP A 25 17.46 0.96 10.87
N TRP A 26 16.85 -0.17 11.20
CA TRP A 26 16.75 -1.31 10.28
C TRP A 26 15.96 -0.96 9.01
N ILE A 27 14.82 -0.27 9.13
CA ILE A 27 14.01 0.18 7.98
C ILE A 27 14.84 1.13 7.11
N LYS A 28 15.52 2.12 7.69
CA LYS A 28 16.38 3.07 6.97
C LYS A 28 17.52 2.36 6.24
N GLN A 29 18.13 1.35 6.85
CA GLN A 29 19.16 0.57 6.18
C GLN A 29 18.56 -0.21 4.99
N LYS A 30 17.41 -0.85 5.17
CA LYS A 30 16.73 -1.58 4.08
C LYS A 30 16.35 -0.68 2.92
N PHE A 31 15.94 0.55 3.22
CA PHE A 31 15.63 1.56 2.22
C PHE A 31 16.83 1.85 1.32
N LYS A 32 18.01 2.06 1.91
CA LYS A 32 19.25 2.27 1.16
C LYS A 32 19.62 1.04 0.31
N ASP A 33 19.55 -0.16 0.90
CA ASP A 33 19.82 -1.41 0.19
C ASP A 33 18.91 -1.54 -1.05
N TRP A 34 17.59 -1.40 -0.86
CA TRP A 34 16.60 -1.54 -1.92
C TRP A 34 16.66 -0.43 -2.97
N GLN A 35 16.98 0.80 -2.56
CA GLN A 35 17.17 1.93 -3.48
C GLN A 35 18.31 1.65 -4.46
N VAL A 36 19.46 1.17 -3.95
CA VAL A 36 20.60 0.78 -4.79
C VAL A 36 20.21 -0.36 -5.74
N ASP A 37 19.60 -1.43 -5.23
CA ASP A 37 19.22 -2.60 -6.04
C ASP A 37 18.20 -2.24 -7.13
N TRP A 38 17.26 -1.33 -6.85
CA TRP A 38 16.30 -0.84 -7.82
C TRP A 38 16.96 0.00 -8.91
N HIS A 39 17.92 0.88 -8.56
CA HIS A 39 18.68 1.61 -9.58
C HIS A 39 19.51 0.66 -10.45
N ASP A 40 20.13 -0.36 -9.87
CA ASP A 40 20.89 -1.35 -10.63
C ASP A 40 19.97 -2.18 -11.56
N ALA A 41 18.72 -2.39 -11.16
CA ALA A 41 17.71 -2.95 -12.06
C ALA A 41 17.34 -1.97 -13.19
N PHE A 42 17.16 -0.69 -12.85
CA PHE A 42 16.74 0.35 -13.79
C PHE A 42 17.84 0.72 -14.80
N ASP A 43 19.11 0.63 -14.43
CA ASP A 43 20.26 0.87 -15.31
C ASP A 43 20.31 -0.14 -16.48
N GLY A 44 19.81 -1.36 -16.24
CA GLY A 44 19.67 -2.38 -17.27
C GLY A 44 18.43 -2.24 -18.16
N ASP A 45 17.55 -1.28 -17.89
CA ASP A 45 16.29 -1.12 -18.63
C ASP A 45 16.34 0.05 -19.62
N PRO A 46 16.43 -0.22 -20.94
CA PRO A 46 16.49 0.84 -21.94
C PRO A 46 15.20 1.69 -21.99
N SER A 47 14.06 1.24 -21.47
CA SER A 47 12.85 2.09 -21.40
C SER A 47 13.00 3.26 -20.42
N LEU A 48 13.99 3.18 -19.53
CA LEU A 48 14.26 4.15 -18.49
C LEU A 48 15.43 5.09 -18.81
N ALA A 49 15.97 5.06 -20.03
CA ALA A 49 17.11 5.89 -20.43
C ALA A 49 16.92 7.41 -20.22
N LYS A 50 15.67 7.89 -20.19
CA LYS A 50 15.33 9.30 -19.89
C LYS A 50 15.33 9.66 -18.40
N PHE A 51 15.50 8.68 -17.53
CA PHE A 51 15.58 8.87 -16.08
C PHE A 51 17.02 8.62 -15.65
N GLU A 52 17.79 9.70 -15.58
CA GLU A 52 19.19 9.65 -15.15
C GLU A 52 19.31 9.16 -13.71
N ARG A 53 20.32 8.32 -13.45
CA ARG A 53 20.67 7.90 -12.09
C ARG A 53 21.16 9.12 -11.30
N PRO A 54 20.56 9.44 -10.14
CA PRO A 54 21.13 10.44 -9.27
C PRO A 54 22.51 10.01 -8.78
N ASP A 55 23.45 10.95 -8.70
CA ASP A 55 24.75 10.76 -8.09
C ASP A 55 25.13 12.01 -7.25
N PRO A 56 25.11 11.93 -5.91
CA PRO A 56 24.79 10.75 -5.09
C PRO A 56 23.30 10.37 -5.14
N LEU A 57 22.97 9.15 -4.70
CA LEU A 57 21.59 8.76 -4.45
C LEU A 57 20.96 9.64 -3.34
N PRO A 58 19.69 10.03 -3.46
CA PRO A 58 19.05 10.85 -2.43
C PRO A 58 18.92 10.08 -1.11
N ASP A 59 19.19 10.76 0.01
CA ASP A 59 19.01 10.19 1.35
C ASP A 59 17.54 9.85 1.67
N GLU A 60 16.63 10.59 1.04
CA GLU A 60 15.18 10.49 1.22
C GLU A 60 14.54 9.84 -0.01
N ILE A 61 13.97 8.64 0.14
CA ILE A 61 13.35 7.89 -0.96
C ILE A 61 12.22 8.66 -1.65
N GLN A 62 11.46 9.45 -0.89
CA GLN A 62 10.39 10.29 -1.41
C GLN A 62 10.89 11.41 -2.36
N SER A 63 12.20 11.66 -2.41
CA SER A 63 12.82 12.59 -3.36
C SER A 63 13.46 11.89 -4.56
N ASP A 64 13.45 10.56 -4.59
CA ASP A 64 14.00 9.76 -5.68
C ASP A 64 13.04 9.67 -6.88
N HIS A 65 13.01 10.74 -7.67
CA HIS A 65 12.12 10.84 -8.82
C HIS A 65 12.33 9.73 -9.86
N ARG A 66 13.54 9.17 -9.96
CA ARG A 66 13.81 8.06 -10.88
C ARG A 66 13.07 6.82 -10.41
N LEU A 67 13.11 6.48 -9.12
CA LEU A 67 12.32 5.34 -8.60
C LEU A 67 10.82 5.62 -8.67
N ILE A 68 10.38 6.82 -8.28
CA ILE A 68 8.97 7.20 -8.21
C ILE A 68 8.29 7.13 -9.59
N PHE A 69 8.90 7.71 -10.62
CA PHE A 69 8.31 7.79 -11.95
C PHE A 69 8.81 6.73 -12.93
N GLY A 70 9.94 6.08 -12.63
CA GLY A 70 10.51 5.03 -13.47
C GLY A 70 9.73 3.72 -13.38
N LEU A 71 9.22 3.35 -12.21
CA LEU A 71 8.58 2.05 -11.98
C LEU A 71 7.48 1.73 -13.01
N SER A 72 6.55 2.65 -13.25
CA SER A 72 5.44 2.47 -14.21
C SER A 72 5.87 2.37 -15.69
N ARG A 73 7.10 2.78 -16.01
CA ARG A 73 7.66 2.79 -17.37
C ARG A 73 8.67 1.66 -17.61
N ALA A 74 9.08 0.99 -16.54
CA ALA A 74 10.00 -0.13 -16.62
C ALA A 74 9.35 -1.33 -17.33
N LYS A 75 10.14 -2.30 -17.75
CA LYS A 75 9.68 -3.55 -18.36
C LYS A 75 9.42 -4.62 -17.29
N ALA A 76 8.70 -5.66 -17.69
CA ALA A 76 8.37 -6.80 -16.83
C ALA A 76 9.60 -7.47 -16.17
N GLU A 77 10.74 -7.53 -16.87
CA GLU A 77 11.98 -8.06 -16.29
C GLU A 77 12.50 -7.19 -15.13
N THR A 78 12.46 -5.88 -15.30
CA THR A 78 12.85 -4.90 -14.28
C THR A 78 11.92 -4.97 -13.09
N TRP A 79 10.61 -5.04 -13.32
CA TRP A 79 9.63 -5.27 -12.25
C TRP A 79 9.94 -6.55 -11.47
N ARG A 80 10.23 -7.65 -12.16
CA ARG A 80 10.57 -8.92 -11.51
C ARG A 80 11.78 -8.78 -10.60
N ARG A 81 12.85 -8.11 -11.06
CA ARG A 81 14.06 -7.86 -10.25
C ARG A 81 13.74 -6.98 -9.04
N CYS A 82 13.00 -5.89 -9.24
CA CYS A 82 12.63 -4.96 -8.18
C CYS A 82 11.74 -5.61 -7.10
N PHE A 83 10.72 -6.36 -7.49
CA PHE A 83 9.80 -6.99 -6.55
C PHE A 83 10.39 -8.23 -5.87
N ALA A 84 11.35 -8.93 -6.49
CA ALA A 84 12.02 -10.08 -5.89
C ALA A 84 12.76 -9.78 -4.57
N LEU A 85 12.99 -8.50 -4.26
CA LEU A 85 13.61 -8.05 -3.01
C LEU A 85 12.68 -8.16 -1.79
N PHE A 86 11.37 -8.30 -2.01
CA PHE A 86 10.37 -8.32 -0.93
C PHE A 86 9.80 -9.72 -0.68
N PRO A 87 9.35 -10.00 0.55
CA PRO A 87 8.48 -11.15 0.82
C PRO A 87 7.25 -11.12 -0.10
N ASN A 88 6.85 -12.27 -0.63
CA ASN A 88 5.72 -12.39 -1.58
C ASN A 88 5.86 -11.51 -2.84
N GLY A 89 7.09 -11.14 -3.21
CA GLY A 89 7.39 -10.27 -4.35
C GLY A 89 6.79 -10.72 -5.67
N SER A 90 6.70 -12.04 -5.93
CA SER A 90 6.06 -12.57 -7.13
C SER A 90 4.57 -12.21 -7.22
N GLU A 91 3.85 -12.26 -6.10
CA GLU A 91 2.44 -11.88 -6.03
C GLU A 91 2.29 -10.35 -6.13
N MET A 92 3.16 -9.59 -5.49
CA MET A 92 3.20 -8.12 -5.61
C MET A 92 3.41 -7.69 -7.08
N GLN A 93 4.38 -8.31 -7.76
CA GLN A 93 4.64 -8.10 -9.18
C GLN A 93 3.40 -8.43 -10.02
N ARG A 94 2.79 -9.60 -9.81
CA ARG A 94 1.58 -10.02 -10.53
C ARG A 94 0.46 -9.00 -10.41
N ARG A 95 0.23 -8.46 -9.20
CA ARG A 95 -0.79 -7.42 -8.94
C ARG A 95 -0.46 -6.12 -9.65
N PHE A 96 0.80 -5.68 -9.60
CA PHE A 96 1.23 -4.46 -10.29
C PHE A 96 1.09 -4.59 -11.81
N GLU A 97 1.49 -5.72 -12.38
CA GLU A 97 1.33 -6.00 -13.81
C GLU A 97 -0.16 -6.08 -14.20
N THR A 98 -0.99 -6.70 -13.35
CA THR A 98 -2.45 -6.72 -13.52
C THR A 98 -3.01 -5.29 -13.57
N TYR A 99 -2.56 -4.39 -12.71
CA TYR A 99 -2.98 -2.99 -12.73
C TYR A 99 -2.63 -2.28 -14.05
N LEU A 100 -1.40 -2.46 -14.54
CA LEU A 100 -0.94 -1.79 -15.76
C LEU A 100 -1.59 -2.32 -17.04
N THR A 101 -2.02 -3.59 -17.04
CA THR A 101 -2.46 -4.28 -18.27
C THR A 101 -3.97 -4.53 -18.34
N SER A 102 -4.66 -4.56 -17.20
CA SER A 102 -6.08 -4.88 -17.17
C SER A 102 -6.94 -3.69 -17.58
N ALA A 103 -7.99 -3.99 -18.35
CA ALA A 103 -9.04 -3.02 -18.62
C ALA A 103 -9.72 -2.56 -17.32
N THR A 104 -10.12 -1.29 -17.29
CA THR A 104 -10.94 -0.71 -16.22
C THR A 104 -12.33 -1.37 -16.26
N PRO A 105 -12.74 -2.11 -15.21
CA PRO A 105 -14.09 -2.66 -15.15
C PRO A 105 -15.12 -1.53 -14.90
N SER A 106 -16.38 -1.78 -15.24
CA SER A 106 -17.49 -0.96 -14.76
C SER A 106 -18.28 -1.77 -13.74
N LEU A 107 -18.72 -1.11 -12.66
CA LEU A 107 -19.63 -1.69 -11.66
C LEU A 107 -20.85 -0.79 -11.51
N SER A 108 -22.02 -1.40 -11.44
CA SER A 108 -23.23 -0.74 -10.99
C SER A 108 -23.15 -0.39 -9.50
N GLU A 109 -24.01 0.51 -9.03
CA GLU A 109 -24.09 0.84 -7.60
C GLU A 109 -24.43 -0.40 -6.75
N SER A 110 -25.29 -1.28 -7.26
CA SER A 110 -25.66 -2.52 -6.54
C SER A 110 -24.45 -3.41 -6.33
N GLU A 111 -23.67 -3.67 -7.37
CA GLU A 111 -22.46 -4.48 -7.28
C GLU A 111 -21.41 -3.81 -6.38
N ALA A 112 -21.31 -2.49 -6.43
CA ALA A 112 -20.41 -1.75 -5.54
C ALA A 112 -20.82 -1.88 -4.06
N ARG A 113 -22.13 -1.84 -3.75
CA ARG A 113 -22.65 -2.09 -2.40
C ARG A 113 -22.41 -3.52 -1.95
N ASP A 114 -22.55 -4.51 -2.83
CA ASP A 114 -22.26 -5.90 -2.52
C ASP A 114 -20.78 -6.11 -2.16
N LEU A 115 -19.86 -5.44 -2.87
CA LEU A 115 -18.44 -5.44 -2.51
C LEU A 115 -18.18 -4.75 -1.16
N VAL A 116 -18.90 -3.67 -0.81
CA VAL A 116 -18.81 -3.05 0.52
C VAL A 116 -19.25 -4.03 1.62
N ALA A 117 -20.31 -4.79 1.39
CA ALA A 117 -20.75 -5.83 2.32
C ALA A 117 -19.72 -6.98 2.44
N GLU A 118 -19.04 -7.34 1.35
CA GLU A 118 -17.93 -8.30 1.39
C GLU A 118 -16.72 -7.75 2.16
N ILE A 119 -16.34 -6.49 1.94
CA ILE A 119 -15.29 -5.80 2.69
C ILE A 119 -15.58 -5.86 4.19
N ALA A 120 -16.80 -5.52 4.61
CA ALA A 120 -17.21 -5.56 6.01
C ALA A 120 -16.94 -6.92 6.67
N ARG A 121 -17.30 -8.03 6.00
CA ARG A 121 -17.10 -9.39 6.51
C ARG A 121 -15.63 -9.75 6.74
N HIS A 122 -14.73 -9.22 5.93
CA HIS A 122 -13.29 -9.44 6.08
C HIS A 122 -12.67 -8.49 7.11
N ILE A 123 -13.15 -7.26 7.21
CA ILE A 123 -12.70 -6.30 8.22
C ILE A 123 -12.93 -6.86 9.63
N ASP A 124 -14.12 -7.41 9.91
CA ASP A 124 -14.41 -8.00 11.23
C ASP A 124 -13.42 -9.11 11.64
N ARG A 125 -12.81 -9.79 10.66
CA ARG A 125 -11.83 -10.87 10.87
C ARG A 125 -10.38 -10.37 10.89
N ALA A 126 -10.13 -9.22 10.29
CA ALA A 126 -8.81 -8.58 10.20
C ALA A 126 -8.45 -7.73 11.45
N ASN A 127 -9.24 -7.82 12.53
CA ASN A 127 -9.01 -7.14 13.82
C ASN A 127 -8.76 -5.61 13.65
N PRO A 128 -9.78 -4.85 13.23
CA PRO A 128 -9.65 -3.42 12.98
C PRO A 128 -9.52 -2.66 14.30
N ASN A 129 -8.88 -1.50 14.26
CA ASN A 129 -8.75 -0.63 15.43
C ASN A 129 -10.08 0.03 15.82
N GLU A 130 -11.00 0.17 14.86
CA GLU A 130 -12.27 0.86 15.02
C GLU A 130 -13.40 0.06 14.39
N GLN A 131 -14.59 0.18 14.98
CA GLN A 131 -15.81 -0.45 14.50
C GLN A 131 -16.58 0.54 13.63
N VAL A 132 -17.09 0.06 12.49
CA VAL A 132 -17.79 0.89 11.50
C VAL A 132 -19.17 0.28 11.25
N ASN A 133 -20.20 1.12 11.13
CA ASN A 133 -21.52 0.66 10.73
C ASN A 133 -21.60 0.47 9.20
N TRP A 134 -21.20 -0.71 8.74
CA TRP A 134 -21.20 -1.08 7.31
C TRP A 134 -22.60 -1.19 6.68
N ALA A 135 -23.67 -1.24 7.49
CA ALA A 135 -25.04 -1.28 6.99
C ALA A 135 -25.54 0.11 6.53
N ARG A 136 -24.93 1.19 7.04
CA ARG A 136 -25.28 2.56 6.68
C ARG A 136 -24.34 3.07 5.59
N ILE A 137 -24.76 2.91 4.33
CA ILE A 137 -24.01 3.34 3.15
C ILE A 137 -24.66 4.58 2.54
N ASN A 138 -23.94 5.71 2.58
CA ASN A 138 -24.29 6.93 1.86
C ASN A 138 -23.55 6.98 0.52
N VAL A 139 -24.29 7.00 -0.60
CA VAL A 139 -23.69 7.08 -1.94
C VAL A 139 -23.56 8.53 -2.36
N VAL A 140 -22.37 8.90 -2.81
CA VAL A 140 -22.03 10.29 -3.20
C VAL A 140 -21.43 10.29 -4.59
N ASP A 141 -21.96 11.11 -5.49
CA ASP A 141 -21.27 11.44 -6.73
C ASP A 141 -20.17 12.46 -6.40
N ARG A 142 -18.90 12.10 -6.63
CA ARG A 142 -17.75 12.99 -6.33
C ARG A 142 -17.78 14.30 -7.10
N ASN A 143 -18.56 14.36 -8.18
CA ASN A 143 -18.71 15.52 -9.03
C ASN A 143 -19.88 16.43 -8.61
N ALA A 144 -20.66 16.04 -7.61
CA ALA A 144 -21.75 16.86 -7.10
C ALA A 144 -21.22 18.07 -6.31
N PRO A 145 -21.93 19.22 -6.32
CA PRO A 145 -21.49 20.44 -5.64
C PRO A 145 -21.26 20.29 -4.12
N ASP A 146 -22.00 19.39 -3.47
CA ASP A 146 -21.96 19.10 -2.04
C ASP A 146 -21.02 17.94 -1.65
N ALA A 147 -20.47 17.23 -2.65
CA ALA A 147 -19.62 16.07 -2.42
C ALA A 147 -18.43 16.38 -1.50
N ARG A 148 -17.83 17.57 -1.65
CA ARG A 148 -16.69 17.99 -0.82
C ARG A 148 -17.01 17.95 0.67
N GLN A 149 -18.23 18.32 1.07
CA GLN A 149 -18.62 18.33 2.48
C GLN A 149 -18.78 16.91 3.01
N ALA A 150 -19.38 16.01 2.24
CA ALA A 150 -19.53 14.60 2.60
C ALA A 150 -18.17 13.88 2.70
N LEU A 151 -17.25 14.17 1.78
CA LEU A 151 -15.93 13.54 1.74
C LEU A 151 -14.95 14.12 2.77
N ALA A 152 -15.13 15.37 3.22
CA ALA A 152 -14.23 16.02 4.18
C ALA A 152 -14.25 15.39 5.59
N ARG A 153 -15.25 14.56 5.88
CA ARG A 153 -15.42 13.86 7.16
C ARG A 153 -15.26 12.35 7.03
N ALA A 154 -14.70 11.89 5.92
CA ALA A 154 -14.55 10.48 5.63
C ALA A 154 -13.08 10.16 5.34
N ASP A 155 -12.60 9.08 5.94
CA ASP A 155 -11.26 8.56 5.80
C ASP A 155 -11.25 7.31 4.91
N ARG A 156 -10.06 6.90 4.48
CA ARG A 156 -9.93 5.66 3.71
C ARG A 156 -10.05 4.46 4.63
N VAL A 157 -10.50 3.33 4.06
CA VAL A 157 -10.56 2.04 4.78
C VAL A 157 -9.22 1.65 5.44
N SER A 158 -8.08 2.11 4.91
CA SER A 158 -6.77 1.84 5.52
C SER A 158 -6.60 2.38 6.95
N ILE A 159 -7.32 3.44 7.35
CA ILE A 159 -7.27 4.00 8.71
C ILE A 159 -7.61 2.95 9.78
N LEU A 160 -8.48 1.99 9.44
CA LEU A 160 -8.91 0.92 10.34
C LEU A 160 -7.79 -0.04 10.71
N PHE A 161 -6.67 0.00 9.98
CA PHE A 161 -5.50 -0.84 10.21
C PHE A 161 -4.26 -0.04 10.59
N ASP A 162 -4.39 1.27 10.80
CA ASP A 162 -3.28 2.13 11.18
C ASP A 162 -2.78 1.78 12.57
N ARG A 163 -1.48 1.58 12.70
CA ARG A 163 -0.91 1.18 13.99
C ARG A 163 -0.65 2.36 14.89
N ASN A 164 -0.66 2.10 16.19
CA ASN A 164 -0.12 3.03 17.16
C ASN A 164 1.40 3.21 16.92
N LEU A 165 1.80 4.40 16.45
CA LEU A 165 3.18 4.78 16.15
C LEU A 165 4.11 4.76 17.37
N LEU A 166 3.55 4.71 18.58
CA LEU A 166 4.29 4.62 19.84
C LEU A 166 4.62 3.17 20.23
N GLN A 167 4.03 2.18 19.55
CA GLN A 167 4.29 0.77 19.80
C GLN A 167 5.26 0.19 18.75
N PRO A 168 6.17 -0.70 19.15
CA PRO A 168 7.03 -1.41 18.20
C PRO A 168 6.21 -2.28 17.26
N VAL A 169 6.70 -2.42 16.03
CA VAL A 169 6.12 -3.31 15.04
C VAL A 169 6.38 -4.76 15.48
N PRO A 170 5.37 -5.67 15.46
CA PRO A 170 5.63 -7.09 15.63
C PRO A 170 6.70 -7.56 14.66
N ALA A 171 7.71 -8.29 15.14
CA ALA A 171 8.89 -8.64 14.34
C ALA A 171 8.55 -9.36 13.03
N LYS A 172 7.49 -10.19 13.03
CA LYS A 172 7.00 -10.89 11.84
C LYS A 172 6.45 -9.95 10.75
N GLU A 173 6.01 -8.75 11.12
CA GLU A 173 5.36 -7.77 10.23
C GLU A 173 6.31 -6.64 9.83
N LEU A 174 7.51 -6.55 10.45
CA LEU A 174 8.49 -5.50 10.17
C LEU A 174 8.91 -5.44 8.70
N PRO A 175 9.19 -6.57 8.01
CA PRO A 175 9.52 -6.54 6.59
C PRO A 175 8.37 -6.02 5.72
N ALA A 176 7.13 -6.39 6.04
CA ALA A 176 5.94 -5.96 5.30
C ALA A 176 5.71 -4.45 5.44
N VAL A 177 5.86 -3.91 6.66
CA VAL A 177 5.77 -2.48 6.94
C VAL A 177 6.86 -1.72 6.19
N ALA A 178 8.10 -2.19 6.24
CA ALA A 178 9.21 -1.56 5.53
C ALA A 178 8.96 -1.52 4.02
N ALA A 179 8.57 -2.64 3.42
CA ALA A 179 8.27 -2.72 1.99
C ALA A 179 7.09 -1.80 1.60
N GLN A 180 6.03 -1.74 2.41
CA GLN A 180 4.91 -0.82 2.17
C GLN A 180 5.33 0.64 2.19
N LEU A 181 6.17 1.05 3.14
CA LEU A 181 6.70 2.41 3.22
C LEU A 181 7.61 2.74 2.01
N PHE A 182 8.55 1.85 1.67
CA PHE A 182 9.44 2.01 0.51
C PHE A 182 8.66 2.17 -0.80
N LEU A 183 7.61 1.36 -0.97
CA LEU A 183 6.80 1.33 -2.19
C LEU A 183 5.69 2.40 -2.24
N THR A 184 5.57 3.24 -1.20
CA THR A 184 4.47 4.21 -1.13
C THR A 184 4.49 5.16 -2.32
N GLU A 185 5.56 5.92 -2.52
CA GLU A 185 5.62 6.91 -3.59
C GLU A 185 5.63 6.29 -5.01
N PRO A 186 6.43 5.24 -5.30
CA PRO A 186 6.42 4.63 -6.63
C PRO A 186 5.05 4.08 -7.05
N LEU A 187 4.30 3.44 -6.13
CA LEU A 187 2.97 2.91 -6.44
C LEU A 187 1.90 4.01 -6.45
N TYR A 188 2.00 5.00 -5.56
CA TYR A 188 1.10 6.16 -5.54
C TYR A 188 1.18 6.96 -6.85
N ALA A 189 2.40 7.27 -7.31
CA ALA A 189 2.62 7.96 -8.57
C ALA A 189 2.13 7.13 -9.78
N SER A 190 2.39 5.82 -9.77
CA SER A 190 1.90 4.89 -10.81
C SER A 190 0.37 4.84 -10.90
N ALA A 191 -0.32 5.12 -9.79
CA ALA A 191 -1.77 5.13 -9.66
C ALA A 191 -2.42 6.50 -9.93
N GLY A 192 -1.65 7.50 -10.36
CA GLY A 192 -2.15 8.86 -10.57
C GLY A 192 -2.52 9.55 -9.26
N ASN A 193 -1.70 9.37 -8.22
CA ASN A 193 -1.86 9.93 -6.88
C ASN A 193 -3.00 9.30 -6.08
N TYR A 194 -3.06 7.96 -6.10
CA TYR A 194 -4.02 7.16 -5.36
C TYR A 194 -3.31 6.02 -4.64
N TYR A 195 -3.76 5.70 -3.44
CA TYR A 195 -3.05 4.76 -2.56
C TYR A 195 -3.59 3.33 -2.66
N GLU A 196 -4.72 3.13 -3.33
CA GLU A 196 -5.38 1.83 -3.46
C GLU A 196 -4.49 0.81 -4.18
N LEU A 197 -3.67 1.26 -5.14
CA LEU A 197 -2.67 0.39 -5.77
C LEU A 197 -1.58 -0.02 -4.78
N ARG A 198 -1.03 0.93 -4.02
CA ARG A 198 -0.03 0.64 -2.99
C ARG A 198 -0.58 -0.35 -1.99
N ASP A 199 -1.76 -0.07 -1.46
CA ASP A 199 -2.42 -0.88 -0.45
C ASP A 199 -2.61 -2.29 -0.97
N TRP A 200 -3.24 -2.46 -2.14
CA TRP A 200 -3.45 -3.79 -2.72
C TRP A 200 -2.17 -4.53 -3.10
N VAL A 201 -1.17 -3.89 -3.70
CA VAL A 201 0.08 -4.58 -4.06
C VAL A 201 0.79 -5.07 -2.81
N THR A 202 0.89 -4.23 -1.77
CA THR A 202 1.62 -4.56 -0.54
C THR A 202 0.83 -5.47 0.41
N ALA A 203 -0.50 -5.52 0.25
CA ALA A 203 -1.42 -6.38 0.98
C ALA A 203 -1.01 -7.87 0.96
N ALA A 204 -0.34 -8.32 -0.10
CA ALA A 204 0.18 -9.68 -0.27
C ALA A 204 1.13 -10.13 0.87
N MET A 205 1.68 -9.20 1.66
CA MET A 205 2.59 -9.50 2.78
C MET A 205 1.88 -9.55 4.14
N PHE A 206 0.59 -9.22 4.20
CA PHE A 206 -0.20 -9.20 5.42
C PHE A 206 -1.09 -10.45 5.52
N ASP A 207 -1.91 -10.53 6.57
CA ASP A 207 -2.84 -11.63 6.75
C ASP A 207 -3.91 -11.69 5.63
N ALA A 208 -4.50 -12.86 5.43
CA ALA A 208 -5.38 -13.12 4.29
C ALA A 208 -6.68 -12.29 4.31
N ASP A 209 -7.21 -11.95 5.48
CA ASP A 209 -8.42 -11.13 5.58
C ASP A 209 -8.11 -9.67 5.24
N ARG A 210 -7.01 -9.12 5.77
CA ARG A 210 -6.52 -7.78 5.37
C ARG A 210 -6.17 -7.74 3.89
N ASP A 211 -5.58 -8.81 3.37
CA ASP A 211 -5.27 -8.93 1.94
C ASP A 211 -6.53 -8.83 1.09
N LYS A 212 -7.57 -9.56 1.49
CA LYS A 212 -8.86 -9.56 0.80
C LYS A 212 -9.56 -8.21 0.87
N VAL A 213 -9.49 -7.51 2.00
CA VAL A 213 -10.03 -6.14 2.13
C VAL A 213 -9.42 -5.23 1.08
N TYR A 214 -8.09 -5.19 0.96
CA TYR A 214 -7.43 -4.30 0.00
C TYR A 214 -7.66 -4.72 -1.45
N GLU A 215 -7.78 -6.01 -1.75
CA GLU A 215 -8.21 -6.48 -3.08
C GLU A 215 -9.58 -5.92 -3.47
N LEU A 216 -10.56 -5.99 -2.55
CA LEU A 216 -11.93 -5.52 -2.81
C LEU A 216 -11.99 -3.99 -2.91
N VAL A 217 -11.26 -3.27 -2.05
CA VAL A 217 -11.12 -1.81 -2.14
C VAL A 217 -10.48 -1.40 -3.48
N TYR A 218 -9.43 -2.10 -3.92
CA TYR A 218 -8.83 -1.86 -5.23
C TYR A 218 -9.81 -2.13 -6.38
N ARG A 219 -10.61 -3.20 -6.32
CA ARG A 219 -11.62 -3.52 -7.34
C ARG A 219 -12.68 -2.41 -7.44
N LEU A 220 -13.16 -1.90 -6.30
CA LEU A 220 -14.06 -0.74 -6.28
C LEU A 220 -13.38 0.47 -6.93
N TRP A 221 -12.15 0.80 -6.51
CA TRP A 221 -11.43 1.98 -7.00
C TRP A 221 -11.13 1.92 -8.50
N ARG A 222 -10.79 0.75 -9.01
CA ARG A 222 -10.64 0.52 -10.45
C ARG A 222 -11.94 0.68 -11.21
N ALA A 223 -13.10 0.42 -10.59
CA ALA A 223 -14.40 0.62 -11.19
C ALA A 223 -14.97 2.04 -11.00
N GLY A 224 -14.16 2.99 -10.51
CA GLY A 224 -14.60 4.36 -10.24
C GLY A 224 -15.29 4.56 -8.88
N TRP A 225 -15.35 3.54 -8.03
CA TRP A 225 -15.99 3.59 -6.72
C TRP A 225 -14.95 3.67 -5.59
N GLN A 226 -15.16 4.50 -4.57
CA GLN A 226 -14.26 4.60 -3.43
C GLN A 226 -15.05 4.44 -2.13
N PRO A 227 -14.83 3.35 -1.37
CA PRO A 227 -15.37 3.23 -0.03
C PRO A 227 -14.54 4.09 0.94
N LEU A 228 -15.22 4.93 1.70
CA LEU A 228 -14.65 5.77 2.73
C LEU A 228 -15.39 5.53 4.04
N VAL A 229 -14.66 5.50 5.15
CA VAL A 229 -15.18 5.33 6.49
C VAL A 229 -15.53 6.71 7.05
N ALA A 230 -16.73 6.88 7.56
CA ALA A 230 -17.18 8.09 8.24
C ALA A 230 -17.72 7.72 9.63
N GLU A 231 -17.87 8.73 10.50
CA GLU A 231 -18.38 8.56 11.88
C GLU A 231 -19.67 7.73 11.96
N ASP A 232 -20.55 7.90 10.98
CA ASP A 232 -21.90 7.35 10.95
C ASP A 232 -22.05 6.07 10.09
N GLY A 233 -20.98 5.60 9.44
CA GLY A 233 -21.02 4.47 8.52
C GLY A 233 -20.04 4.60 7.35
N VAL A 234 -20.49 4.28 6.14
CA VAL A 234 -19.65 4.25 4.94
C VAL A 234 -20.15 5.29 3.94
N VAL A 235 -19.23 6.08 3.39
CA VAL A 235 -19.47 6.87 2.19
C VAL A 235 -18.94 6.10 1.00
N LEU A 236 -19.82 5.76 0.06
CA LEU A 236 -19.46 5.10 -1.19
C LEU A 236 -19.45 6.15 -2.31
N ALA A 237 -18.27 6.66 -2.63
CA ALA A 237 -18.09 7.77 -3.54
C ALA A 237 -17.86 7.28 -4.98
N HIS A 238 -18.59 7.80 -5.97
CA HIS A 238 -18.44 7.44 -7.38
C HIS A 238 -17.76 8.57 -8.17
N ASP A 239 -16.70 8.24 -8.89
CA ASP A 239 -16.06 9.12 -9.87
C ASP A 239 -16.44 8.69 -11.30
N ARG A 240 -17.42 9.37 -11.90
CA ARG A 240 -17.83 9.13 -13.29
C ARG A 240 -16.76 9.42 -14.35
N ARG A 241 -15.64 10.05 -13.98
CA ARG A 241 -14.56 10.39 -14.91
C ARG A 241 -13.47 9.33 -15.02
N ARG A 242 -13.53 8.28 -14.20
CA ARG A 242 -12.59 7.15 -14.21
C ARG A 242 -12.98 6.07 -15.20
#